data_AF-A0A4S4DBV1-F1
#
_entry.id   AF-A0A4S4DBV1-F1
#
_cell.length_a   1.000
_cell.length_b   1.000
_cell.length_c   1.000
_cell.angle_alpha   90.00
_cell.angle_beta   90.00
_cell.angle_gamma   90.00
#
_symmetry.space_group_name_H-M   'P 1'
#
loop_
_entity.id
_entity.type
_entity.pdbx_description
1 polymer ?
#
loop_
_entity_poly.entity_id
_entity_poly.type
_entity_poly.pdbx_seq_one_letter_code
_entity_poly.pdbx_strand_id
1 'polypeptide(L)'
;MQEFHLSQIYQEGLLKLQAKEYEKARELLESLLKDPLISSAQVKSSASDGHLLQLRFLALKNLATVFLQQGPAHYDSALRCYLQAVEIDTKDSVVWNRLGTLSCSMGLLSISRWAFEQGLFCSPNNWNCMEKLLEVLIAIGDEVACLSVSQLILRHWPSHSRALHVKNTIEVLEPIPFSPRVIDKLKPKHVRLKFLDKRKRTDDNLDEGVAPKKLNQNVELQLAEAS
;
A
#
# COMPACT_ATOMS: atom_id res chain seq x y z
N MET A 1 24.19 -24.61 -14.44
CA MET A 1 22.99 -24.81 -13.58
C MET A 1 22.06 -23.62 -13.80
N GLN A 2 20.81 -23.86 -14.19
CA GLN A 2 19.86 -22.83 -14.64
C GLN A 2 19.57 -21.75 -13.56
N GLU A 3 19.58 -22.10 -12.27
CA GLU A 3 19.42 -21.16 -11.15
C GLU A 3 20.55 -20.11 -11.05
N PHE A 4 21.78 -20.50 -11.40
CA PHE A 4 22.91 -19.58 -11.43
C PHE A 4 22.72 -18.50 -12.50
N HIS A 5 22.18 -18.89 -13.66
CA HIS A 5 21.88 -17.95 -14.73
C HIS A 5 20.78 -16.96 -14.31
N LEU A 6 19.72 -17.43 -13.64
CA LEU A 6 18.68 -16.57 -13.07
C LEU A 6 19.23 -15.55 -12.07
N SER A 7 20.15 -16.00 -11.21
CA SER A 7 20.83 -15.11 -10.26
C SER A 7 21.69 -14.05 -10.97
N GLN A 8 22.32 -14.39 -12.10
CA GLN A 8 23.06 -13.42 -12.92
C GLN A 8 22.15 -12.38 -13.56
N ILE A 9 21.02 -12.79 -14.15
CA ILE A 9 20.01 -11.88 -14.72
C ILE A 9 19.52 -10.90 -13.65
N TYR A 10 19.23 -11.40 -12.44
CA TYR A 10 18.84 -10.56 -11.32
C TYR A 10 19.92 -9.52 -10.96
N GLN A 11 21.19 -9.94 -10.86
CA GLN A 11 22.29 -9.02 -10.55
C GLN A 11 22.48 -7.97 -11.65
N GLU A 12 22.37 -8.35 -12.91
CA GLU A 12 22.41 -7.39 -14.03
C GLU A 12 21.25 -6.39 -13.94
N GLY A 13 20.04 -6.86 -13.64
CA GLY A 13 18.88 -6.00 -13.41
C GLY A 13 19.09 -4.99 -12.27
N LEU A 14 19.76 -5.40 -11.19
CA LEU A 14 20.14 -4.49 -10.10
C LEU A 14 21.16 -3.44 -10.54
N LEU A 15 22.15 -3.80 -11.35
CA LEU A 15 23.13 -2.86 -11.89
C LEU A 15 22.44 -1.81 -12.77
N LYS A 16 21.50 -2.24 -13.62
CA LYS A 16 20.69 -1.31 -14.44
C LYS A 16 19.82 -0.39 -13.59
N LEU A 17 19.22 -0.89 -12.52
CA LEU A 17 18.47 -0.08 -11.57
C LEU A 17 19.35 0.97 -10.89
N GLN A 18 20.56 0.60 -10.44
CA GLN A 18 21.52 1.54 -9.82
C GLN A 18 22.00 2.60 -10.81
N ALA A 19 22.21 2.22 -12.08
CA ALA A 19 22.54 3.12 -13.18
C ALA A 19 21.37 4.01 -13.64
N LYS A 20 20.18 3.86 -13.04
CA LYS A 20 18.93 4.54 -13.43
C LYS A 20 18.48 4.20 -14.87
N GLU A 21 18.95 3.10 -15.42
CA GLU A 21 18.50 2.54 -16.70
C GLU A 21 17.19 1.74 -16.45
N TYR A 22 16.12 2.44 -16.04
CA TYR A 22 14.89 1.83 -15.54
C TYR A 22 14.22 0.89 -16.53
N GLU A 23 14.25 1.22 -17.82
CA GLU A 23 13.65 0.38 -18.86
C GLU A 23 14.36 -0.98 -18.97
N LYS A 24 15.69 -0.98 -19.04
CA LYS A 24 16.48 -2.22 -19.09
C LYS A 24 16.38 -3.01 -17.79
N ALA A 25 16.35 -2.33 -16.65
CA ALA A 25 16.14 -2.98 -15.35
C ALA A 25 14.78 -3.68 -15.30
N ARG A 26 13.73 -3.04 -15.83
CA ARG A 26 12.39 -3.63 -15.95
C ARG A 26 12.42 -4.88 -16.82
N GLU A 27 12.97 -4.79 -18.03
CA GLU A 27 13.03 -5.92 -18.97
C GLU A 27 13.70 -7.15 -18.35
N LEU A 28 14.86 -6.97 -17.69
CA LEU A 28 15.61 -8.06 -17.05
C LEU A 28 14.85 -8.68 -15.87
N LEU A 29 14.22 -7.86 -15.03
CA LEU A 29 13.46 -8.36 -13.88
C LEU A 29 12.15 -9.03 -14.32
N GLU A 30 11.47 -8.52 -15.35
CA GLU A 30 10.30 -9.16 -15.93
C GLU A 30 10.64 -10.47 -16.63
N SER A 31 11.75 -10.54 -17.38
CA SER A 31 12.18 -11.78 -18.02
C SER A 31 12.49 -12.86 -16.98
N LEU A 32 13.11 -12.47 -15.86
CA LEU A 32 13.37 -13.38 -14.74
C LEU A 32 12.07 -13.92 -14.13
N LEU A 33 11.07 -13.05 -13.89
CA LEU A 33 9.79 -13.47 -13.29
C LEU A 33 8.93 -14.33 -14.23
N LYS A 34 9.15 -14.23 -15.54
CA LYS A 34 8.51 -15.08 -16.57
C LYS A 34 9.19 -16.44 -16.73
N ASP A 35 10.38 -16.65 -16.16
CA ASP A 35 11.07 -17.93 -16.26
C ASP A 35 10.21 -19.05 -15.61
N PRO A 36 10.04 -20.21 -16.28
CA PRO A 36 9.22 -21.30 -15.77
C PRO A 36 9.59 -21.72 -14.35
N LEU A 37 10.89 -21.78 -14.00
CA LEU A 37 11.35 -22.21 -12.67
C LEU A 37 10.88 -21.26 -11.57
N ILE A 38 10.91 -19.95 -11.85
CA ILE A 38 10.47 -18.91 -10.91
C ILE A 38 8.94 -18.88 -10.79
N SER A 39 8.25 -19.02 -11.92
CA SER A 39 6.79 -19.01 -11.96
C SER A 39 6.17 -20.22 -11.25
N SER A 40 6.80 -21.39 -11.35
CA SER A 40 6.32 -22.65 -10.77
C SER A 40 6.69 -22.83 -9.30
N ALA A 41 7.64 -22.07 -8.76
CA ALA A 41 8.06 -22.18 -7.36
C ALA A 41 6.87 -21.97 -6.41
N GLN A 42 6.60 -22.96 -5.56
CA GLN A 42 5.47 -22.96 -4.62
C GLN A 42 5.98 -22.82 -3.19
N VAL A 43 5.24 -22.06 -2.36
CA VAL A 43 5.53 -21.86 -0.92
C VAL A 43 5.46 -23.16 -0.10
N LYS A 44 4.91 -24.26 -0.65
CA LYS A 44 4.68 -25.53 0.05
C LYS A 44 5.68 -26.65 -0.25
N SER A 45 6.75 -26.39 -0.99
CA SER A 45 7.69 -27.43 -1.45
C SER A 45 9.15 -27.13 -1.03
N SER A 46 9.98 -28.17 -1.14
CA SER A 46 11.38 -28.41 -0.74
C SER A 46 12.34 -27.22 -0.49
N ALA A 47 13.48 -27.49 0.16
CA ALA A 47 14.54 -26.50 0.39
C ALA A 47 15.06 -25.76 -0.87
N SER A 48 14.95 -26.38 -2.05
CA SER A 48 15.31 -25.77 -3.35
C SER A 48 14.35 -24.64 -3.73
N ASP A 49 13.06 -24.80 -3.44
CA ASP A 49 12.04 -23.79 -3.73
C ASP A 49 12.24 -22.54 -2.85
N GLY A 50 12.85 -22.69 -1.67
CA GLY A 50 13.17 -21.57 -0.79
C GLY A 50 14.07 -20.52 -1.46
N HIS A 51 15.11 -20.95 -2.19
CA HIS A 51 15.98 -20.01 -2.90
C HIS A 51 15.28 -19.33 -4.07
N LEU A 52 14.51 -20.08 -4.85
CA LEU A 52 13.75 -19.55 -5.99
C LEU A 52 12.66 -18.57 -5.54
N LEU A 53 11.97 -18.87 -4.43
CA LEU A 53 10.99 -17.98 -3.81
C LEU A 53 11.67 -16.70 -3.30
N GLN A 54 12.83 -16.81 -2.66
CA GLN A 54 13.61 -15.66 -2.23
C GLN A 54 14.01 -14.78 -3.42
N LEU A 55 14.47 -15.39 -4.52
CA LEU A 55 14.84 -14.67 -5.73
C LEU A 55 13.61 -13.98 -6.37
N ARG A 56 12.47 -14.68 -6.44
CA ARG A 56 11.18 -14.14 -6.91
C ARG A 56 10.74 -12.94 -6.07
N PHE A 57 10.78 -13.07 -4.75
CA PHE A 57 10.46 -12.00 -3.81
C PHE A 57 11.34 -10.77 -4.03
N LEU A 58 12.65 -10.97 -4.12
CA LEU A 58 13.61 -9.89 -4.36
C LEU A 58 13.39 -9.21 -5.72
N ALA A 59 13.16 -9.99 -6.77
CA ALA A 59 12.86 -9.46 -8.10
C ALA A 59 11.58 -8.63 -8.10
N LEU A 60 10.49 -9.11 -7.48
CA LEU A 60 9.23 -8.36 -7.35
C LEU A 60 9.41 -7.04 -6.59
N LYS A 61 10.13 -7.06 -5.45
CA LYS A 61 10.41 -5.86 -4.66
C LYS A 61 11.17 -4.78 -5.47
N ASN A 62 12.15 -5.21 -6.26
CA ASN A 62 12.96 -4.31 -7.05
C ASN A 62 12.25 -3.84 -8.32
N LEU A 63 11.47 -4.71 -8.96
CA LEU A 63 10.61 -4.34 -10.09
C LEU A 63 9.57 -3.29 -9.67
N ALA A 64 8.95 -3.45 -8.49
CA ALA A 64 8.09 -2.41 -7.92
C ALA A 64 8.85 -1.08 -7.76
N THR A 65 10.10 -1.13 -7.31
CA THR A 65 10.95 0.07 -7.18
C THR A 65 11.24 0.71 -8.53
N VAL A 66 11.51 -0.08 -9.58
CA VAL A 66 11.67 0.41 -10.96
C VAL A 66 10.41 1.13 -11.42
N PHE A 67 9.23 0.52 -11.28
CA PHE A 67 7.96 1.14 -11.64
C PHE A 67 7.70 2.45 -10.90
N LEU A 68 8.02 2.51 -9.60
CA LEU A 68 7.93 3.76 -8.83
C LEU A 68 8.83 4.87 -9.38
N GLN A 69 10.03 4.55 -9.87
CA GLN A 69 10.93 5.53 -10.48
C GLN A 69 10.47 5.99 -11.87
N GLN A 70 9.77 5.13 -12.61
CA GLN A 70 9.16 5.48 -13.90
C GLN A 70 7.92 6.38 -13.76
N GLY A 71 7.31 6.43 -12.58
CA GLY A 71 6.33 7.45 -12.19
C GLY A 71 4.87 6.99 -12.12
N PRO A 72 3.91 7.93 -11.99
CA PRO A 72 2.51 7.63 -11.65
C PRO A 72 1.80 6.70 -12.63
N ALA A 73 2.17 6.74 -13.92
CA ALA A 73 1.61 5.86 -14.95
C ALA A 73 1.89 4.36 -14.70
N HIS A 74 2.78 4.03 -13.76
CA HIS A 74 3.18 2.66 -13.46
C HIS A 74 2.90 2.25 -12.01
N TYR A 75 2.12 3.06 -11.27
CA TYR A 75 1.77 2.77 -9.88
C TYR A 75 0.95 1.49 -9.72
N ASP A 76 0.03 1.20 -10.64
CA ASP A 76 -0.70 -0.08 -10.63
C ASP A 76 0.23 -1.29 -10.76
N SER A 77 1.23 -1.22 -11.64
CA SER A 77 2.22 -2.28 -11.80
C SER A 77 3.09 -2.43 -10.54
N ALA A 78 3.53 -1.31 -9.94
CA ALA A 78 4.25 -1.33 -8.67
C ALA A 78 3.43 -1.95 -7.54
N LEU A 79 2.14 -1.62 -7.46
CA LEU A 79 1.21 -2.13 -6.47
C LEU A 79 1.07 -3.65 -6.59
N ARG A 80 0.85 -4.16 -7.81
CA ARG A 80 0.77 -5.62 -8.07
C ARG A 80 2.05 -6.34 -7.68
N CYS A 81 3.22 -5.78 -8.01
CA CYS A 81 4.49 -6.36 -7.61
C CYS A 81 4.65 -6.43 -6.08
N TYR A 82 4.26 -5.40 -5.34
CA TYR A 82 4.32 -5.44 -3.88
C TYR A 82 3.32 -6.42 -3.28
N LEU A 83 2.10 -6.51 -3.81
CA LEU A 83 1.10 -7.48 -3.35
C LEU A 83 1.60 -8.93 -3.53
N GLN A 84 2.16 -9.24 -4.70
CA GLN A 84 2.77 -10.56 -4.93
C GLN A 84 4.00 -10.80 -4.03
N ALA A 85 4.79 -9.76 -3.74
CA ALA A 85 5.95 -9.91 -2.87
C ALA A 85 5.54 -10.26 -1.42
N VAL A 86 4.51 -9.61 -0.87
CA VAL A 86 4.05 -9.88 0.51
C VAL A 86 3.33 -11.23 0.65
N GLU A 87 2.80 -11.79 -0.44
CA GLU A 87 2.28 -13.16 -0.47
C GLU A 87 3.40 -14.21 -0.33
N ILE A 88 4.61 -13.89 -0.77
CA ILE A 88 5.78 -14.78 -0.66
C ILE A 88 6.44 -14.63 0.71
N ASP A 89 6.72 -13.40 1.13
CA ASP A 89 7.33 -13.10 2.44
C ASP A 89 6.52 -12.05 3.21
N THR A 90 5.79 -12.54 4.21
CA THR A 90 4.96 -11.71 5.10
C THR A 90 5.77 -11.00 6.20
N LYS A 91 7.07 -11.28 6.34
CA LYS A 91 7.90 -10.77 7.44
C LYS A 91 8.72 -9.53 7.06
N ASP A 92 8.78 -9.15 5.79
CA ASP A 92 9.51 -7.94 5.36
C ASP A 92 8.69 -6.66 5.61
N SER A 93 8.89 -6.05 6.78
CA SER A 93 8.24 -4.79 7.17
C SER A 93 8.57 -3.61 6.25
N VAL A 94 9.68 -3.66 5.48
CA VAL A 94 10.03 -2.61 4.52
C VAL A 94 9.12 -2.68 3.30
N VAL A 95 8.81 -3.88 2.82
CA VAL A 95 7.86 -4.08 1.70
C VAL A 95 6.47 -3.63 2.11
N TRP A 96 5.99 -4.03 3.29
CA TRP A 96 4.72 -3.56 3.85
C TRP A 96 4.63 -2.03 3.93
N ASN A 97 5.68 -1.38 4.45
CA ASN A 97 5.75 0.07 4.53
C ASN A 97 5.72 0.74 3.14
N ARG A 98 6.39 0.16 2.14
CA ARG A 98 6.37 0.68 0.76
C ARG A 98 5.02 0.49 0.09
N LEU A 99 4.40 -0.69 0.25
CA LEU A 99 3.05 -1.00 -0.20
C LEU A 99 2.03 0.00 0.36
N GLY A 100 2.07 0.25 1.68
CA GLY A 100 1.18 1.21 2.32
C GLY A 100 1.40 2.63 1.81
N THR A 101 2.67 3.04 1.64
CA THR A 101 3.02 4.37 1.12
C THR A 101 2.49 4.59 -0.31
N LEU A 102 2.69 3.61 -1.19
CA LEU A 102 2.18 3.64 -2.56
C LEU A 102 0.65 3.69 -2.57
N SER A 103 0.01 2.78 -1.83
CA SER A 103 -1.45 2.70 -1.72
C SER A 103 -2.07 4.03 -1.26
N CYS A 104 -1.46 4.68 -0.25
CA CYS A 104 -1.88 6.00 0.21
C CYS A 104 -1.81 7.04 -0.91
N SER A 105 -0.69 7.07 -1.66
CA SER A 105 -0.52 8.00 -2.79
C SER A 105 -1.48 7.76 -3.96
N MET A 106 -2.04 6.55 -4.05
CA MET A 106 -3.08 6.17 -5.01
C MET A 106 -4.50 6.39 -4.45
N GLY A 107 -4.65 6.90 -3.22
CA GLY A 107 -5.96 7.10 -2.57
C GLY A 107 -6.59 5.82 -2.00
N LEU A 108 -5.87 4.69 -2.04
CA LEU A 108 -6.32 3.37 -1.58
C LEU A 108 -6.12 3.25 -0.06
N LEU A 109 -6.85 4.05 0.72
CA LEU A 109 -6.64 4.17 2.17
C LEU A 109 -6.85 2.85 2.93
N SER A 110 -7.79 2.00 2.50
CA SER A 110 -8.02 0.68 3.12
C SER A 110 -6.82 -0.25 2.96
N ILE A 111 -6.25 -0.32 1.76
CA ILE A 111 -5.03 -1.11 1.49
C ILE A 111 -3.85 -0.50 2.24
N SER A 112 -3.76 0.83 2.28
CA SER A 112 -2.72 1.52 3.03
C SER A 112 -2.74 1.19 4.51
N ARG A 113 -3.93 1.21 5.15
CA ARG A 113 -4.12 0.83 6.55
C ARG A 113 -3.67 -0.60 6.77
N TRP A 114 -4.21 -1.53 6.00
CA TRP A 114 -3.89 -2.95 6.09
C TRP A 114 -2.38 -3.19 5.99
N ALA A 115 -1.72 -2.59 5.00
CA ALA A 115 -0.29 -2.76 4.81
C ALA A 115 0.55 -2.24 6.00
N PHE A 116 0.20 -1.10 6.58
CA PHE A 116 0.91 -0.60 7.78
C PHE A 116 0.63 -1.43 9.03
N GLU A 117 -0.60 -1.94 9.21
CA GLU A 117 -0.94 -2.87 10.28
C GLU A 117 -0.14 -4.17 10.16
N GLN A 118 -0.05 -4.76 8.96
CA GLN A 118 0.80 -5.94 8.72
C GLN A 118 2.29 -5.63 8.94
N GLY A 119 2.74 -4.44 8.53
CA GLY A 119 4.10 -3.95 8.78
C GLY A 119 4.45 -3.83 10.27
N LEU A 120 3.48 -3.43 11.11
CA LEU A 120 3.63 -3.41 12.56
C LEU A 120 3.50 -4.81 13.18
N PHE A 121 2.63 -5.67 12.63
CA PHE A 121 2.49 -7.03 13.11
C PHE A 121 3.80 -7.82 12.96
N CYS A 122 4.47 -7.71 11.81
CA CYS A 122 5.77 -8.36 11.59
C CYS A 122 6.93 -7.67 12.31
N SER A 123 6.85 -6.35 12.52
CA SER A 123 7.87 -5.58 13.24
C SER A 123 7.22 -4.55 14.17
N PRO A 124 6.93 -4.91 15.43
CA PRO A 124 6.18 -4.07 16.37
C PRO A 124 6.82 -2.69 16.65
N ASN A 125 8.15 -2.60 16.50
CA ASN A 125 8.91 -1.38 16.71
C ASN A 125 9.17 -0.60 15.40
N ASN A 126 8.50 -0.93 14.30
CA ASN A 126 8.67 -0.20 13.04
C ASN A 126 7.99 1.17 13.10
N TRP A 127 8.79 2.16 13.48
CA TRP A 127 8.37 3.55 13.64
C TRP A 127 7.75 4.15 12.36
N ASN A 128 8.29 3.82 11.19
CA ASN A 128 7.74 4.30 9.91
C ASN A 128 6.31 3.82 9.70
N CYS A 129 6.02 2.55 10.00
CA CYS A 129 4.66 2.03 9.90
C CYS A 129 3.75 2.66 10.94
N MET A 130 4.24 2.88 12.17
CA MET A 130 3.45 3.46 13.26
C MET A 130 3.00 4.90 12.97
N GLU A 131 3.93 5.78 12.60
CA GLU A 131 3.61 7.17 12.24
C GLU A 131 2.69 7.24 11.02
N LYS A 132 2.98 6.45 9.98
CA LYS A 132 2.16 6.46 8.77
C LYS A 132 0.76 5.88 9.01
N LEU A 133 0.64 4.84 9.84
CA LEU A 133 -0.65 4.27 10.22
C LEU A 133 -1.49 5.32 10.94
N LEU A 134 -0.91 6.06 11.89
CA LEU A 134 -1.62 7.14 12.59
C LEU A 134 -2.22 8.15 11.59
N GLU A 135 -1.42 8.60 10.62
CA GLU A 135 -1.88 9.58 9.63
C GLU A 135 -2.92 9.00 8.66
N VAL A 136 -2.81 7.72 8.28
CA VAL A 136 -3.83 7.05 7.47
C VAL A 136 -5.15 6.89 8.24
N LEU A 137 -5.09 6.54 9.53
CA LEU A 137 -6.28 6.46 10.38
C LEU A 137 -6.94 7.83 10.57
N ILE A 138 -6.15 8.91 10.66
CA ILE A 138 -6.65 10.29 10.64
C ILE A 138 -7.32 10.61 9.31
N ALA A 139 -6.82 10.10 8.18
CA ALA A 139 -7.46 10.29 6.88
C ALA A 139 -8.77 9.50 6.75
N ILE A 140 -8.81 8.27 7.25
CA ILE A 140 -10.01 7.40 7.25
C ILE A 140 -11.08 7.93 8.21
N GLY A 141 -10.71 8.33 9.42
CA GLY A 141 -11.62 8.86 10.43
C GLY A 141 -11.95 7.86 11.51
N ASP A 142 -11.04 6.91 11.73
CA ASP A 142 -11.15 5.90 12.76
C ASP A 142 -10.54 6.43 14.07
N GLU A 143 -11.39 7.06 14.89
CA GLU A 143 -11.03 7.66 16.18
C GLU A 143 -10.46 6.63 17.16
N VAL A 144 -11.10 5.46 17.23
CA VAL A 144 -10.73 4.39 18.17
C VAL A 144 -9.33 3.85 17.84
N ALA A 145 -9.07 3.60 16.55
CA ALA A 145 -7.76 3.16 16.11
C ALA A 145 -6.71 4.28 16.25
N CYS A 146 -7.06 5.54 15.97
CA CYS A 146 -6.16 6.68 16.18
C CYS A 146 -5.70 6.80 17.63
N LEU A 147 -6.61 6.70 18.59
CA LEU A 147 -6.29 6.70 20.02
C LEU A 147 -5.36 5.54 20.38
N SER A 148 -5.70 4.34 19.90
CA SER A 148 -4.91 3.13 20.16
C SER A 148 -3.46 3.26 19.66
N VAL A 149 -3.27 3.73 18.42
CA VAL A 149 -1.95 3.95 17.83
C VAL A 149 -1.22 5.13 18.49
N SER A 150 -1.93 6.21 18.82
CA SER A 150 -1.33 7.36 19.53
C SER A 150 -0.81 6.93 20.91
N GLN A 151 -1.57 6.13 21.64
CA GLN A 151 -1.17 5.62 22.95
C GLN A 151 0.02 4.65 22.81
N LEU A 152 0.05 3.82 21.77
CA LEU A 152 1.20 2.97 21.46
C LEU A 152 2.45 3.82 21.24
N ILE A 153 2.37 4.85 20.39
CA ILE A 153 3.46 5.79 20.15
C ILE A 153 3.95 6.40 21.48
N LEU A 154 3.03 6.92 22.29
CA LEU A 154 3.37 7.61 23.54
C LEU A 154 3.98 6.68 24.60
N ARG A 155 3.73 5.37 24.56
CA ARG A 155 4.42 4.39 25.42
C ARG A 155 5.91 4.29 25.10
N HIS A 156 6.29 4.40 23.83
CA HIS A 156 7.68 4.38 23.40
C HIS A 156 8.34 5.76 23.46
N TRP A 157 7.58 6.81 23.13
CA TRP A 157 8.06 8.19 23.11
C TRP A 157 7.03 9.15 23.72
N PRO A 158 7.05 9.34 25.06
CA PRO A 158 6.05 10.13 25.78
C PRO A 158 5.95 11.60 25.35
N SER A 159 7.04 12.17 24.83
CA SER A 159 7.10 13.55 24.33
C SER A 159 6.81 13.68 22.83
N HIS A 160 6.30 12.64 22.17
CA HIS A 160 5.95 12.68 20.76
C HIS A 160 4.79 13.66 20.49
N SER A 161 5.12 14.85 19.99
CA SER A 161 4.21 15.99 19.85
C SER A 161 2.96 15.67 19.03
N ARG A 162 3.12 14.96 17.92
CA ARG A 162 2.00 14.63 17.03
C ARG A 162 1.02 13.64 17.66
N ALA A 163 1.51 12.60 18.33
CA ALA A 163 0.65 11.63 19.00
C ALA A 163 -0.06 12.22 20.21
N LEU A 164 0.62 13.08 20.98
CA LEU A 164 0.00 13.80 22.10
C LEU A 164 -1.12 14.73 21.60
N HIS A 165 -0.88 15.46 20.51
CA HIS A 165 -1.89 16.31 19.90
C HIS A 165 -3.11 15.52 19.42
N VAL A 166 -2.89 14.37 18.76
CA VAL A 166 -4.00 13.50 18.30
C VAL A 166 -4.78 12.95 19.49
N LYS A 167 -4.09 12.39 20.50
CA LYS A 167 -4.71 11.88 21.73
C LYS A 167 -5.56 12.95 22.43
N ASN A 168 -4.96 14.11 22.71
CA ASN A 168 -5.66 15.21 23.37
C ASN A 168 -6.83 15.71 22.54
N THR A 169 -6.69 15.79 21.22
CA THR A 169 -7.80 16.24 20.37
C THR A 169 -8.99 15.30 20.51
N ILE A 170 -8.78 13.97 20.51
CA ILE A 170 -9.84 12.97 20.59
C ILE A 170 -10.39 12.82 22.03
N GLU A 171 -9.56 12.83 23.07
CA GLU A 171 -9.99 12.65 24.47
C GLU A 171 -10.65 13.88 25.11
N VAL A 172 -10.31 15.10 24.68
CA VAL A 172 -10.77 16.34 25.33
C VAL A 172 -12.24 16.67 25.04
N LEU A 173 -12.93 15.91 24.19
CA LEU A 173 -14.31 16.19 23.82
C LEU A 173 -15.22 15.05 24.24
N GLU A 174 -16.01 15.28 25.29
CA GLU A 174 -17.23 14.50 25.48
C GLU A 174 -18.06 14.63 24.19
N PRO A 175 -18.56 13.52 23.62
CA PRO A 175 -19.34 13.57 22.40
C PRO A 175 -20.64 14.32 22.67
N ILE A 176 -20.67 15.59 22.29
CA ILE A 176 -21.90 16.36 22.24
C ILE A 176 -22.76 15.72 21.13
N PRO A 177 -24.02 15.36 21.41
CA PRO A 177 -24.93 14.86 20.39
C PRO A 177 -24.95 15.82 19.19
N PHE A 178 -24.79 15.28 17.98
CA PHE A 178 -24.81 16.03 16.71
C PHE A 178 -23.61 16.97 16.46
N SER A 179 -22.52 16.90 17.23
CA SER A 179 -21.27 17.59 16.89
C SER A 179 -20.54 16.87 15.74
N PRO A 180 -19.84 17.60 14.83
CA PRO A 180 -18.88 17.00 13.91
C PRO A 180 -17.92 16.08 14.65
N ARG A 181 -17.49 14.99 14.00
CA ARG A 181 -16.57 14.04 14.61
C ARG A 181 -15.31 14.79 15.04
N VAL A 182 -14.82 14.47 16.22
CA VAL A 182 -13.69 15.18 16.83
C VAL A 182 -12.45 15.09 15.94
N ILE A 183 -12.28 13.94 15.29
CA ILE A 183 -11.22 13.69 14.31
C ILE A 183 -11.27 14.60 13.09
N ASP A 184 -12.39 15.29 12.79
CA ASP A 184 -12.50 16.19 11.65
C ASP A 184 -11.67 17.48 11.84
N LYS A 185 -11.25 17.77 13.08
CA LYS A 185 -10.28 18.83 13.38
C LYS A 185 -8.85 18.43 13.01
N LEU A 186 -8.57 17.13 12.89
CA LEU A 186 -7.26 16.61 12.52
C LEU A 186 -7.15 16.50 11.00
N LYS A 187 -6.01 16.94 10.47
CA LYS A 187 -5.64 16.72 9.07
C LYS A 187 -4.43 15.80 9.02
N PRO A 188 -4.40 14.82 8.11
CA PRO A 188 -3.25 13.94 7.98
C PRO A 188 -2.05 14.72 7.48
N LYS A 189 -0.88 14.51 8.08
CA LYS A 189 0.37 15.20 7.76
C LYS A 189 1.55 14.25 7.94
N HIS A 190 2.22 13.91 6.85
CA HIS A 190 3.44 13.10 6.88
C HIS A 190 4.35 13.47 5.70
N VAL A 191 5.68 13.51 5.92
CA VAL A 191 6.66 13.94 4.89
C VAL A 191 6.63 13.05 3.65
N ARG A 192 6.33 11.76 3.82
CA ARG A 192 6.37 10.74 2.75
C ARG A 192 5.00 10.21 2.30
N LEU A 193 3.89 10.68 2.88
CA LEU A 193 2.55 10.29 2.41
C LEU A 193 1.94 11.40 1.58
N LYS A 194 1.16 11.01 0.57
CA LYS A 194 0.34 11.91 -0.24
C LYS A 194 -1.09 11.41 -0.13
N PHE A 195 -2.02 12.32 0.18
CA PHE A 195 -3.45 12.02 0.29
C PHE A 195 -4.15 12.73 -0.88
N LEU A 196 -4.87 11.96 -1.71
CA LEU A 196 -5.50 12.50 -2.93
C LEU A 196 -6.78 13.31 -2.63
N ASP A 197 -7.49 13.01 -1.55
CA ASP A 197 -8.77 13.66 -1.23
C ASP A 197 -8.85 14.15 0.22
N LYS A 198 -9.57 15.27 0.41
CA LYS A 198 -10.09 15.66 1.72
C LYS A 198 -11.30 14.77 2.01
N ARG A 199 -11.42 14.26 3.25
CA ARG A 199 -12.64 13.56 3.70
C ARG A 199 -13.86 14.42 3.35
N LYS A 200 -14.76 13.92 2.49
CA LYS A 200 -16.10 14.50 2.31
C LYS A 200 -16.81 14.41 3.66
N ARG A 201 -17.29 15.53 4.18
CA ARG A 201 -18.02 15.52 5.45
C ARG A 201 -19.26 14.64 5.26
N THR A 202 -19.60 13.85 6.27
CA THR A 202 -20.80 13.00 6.24
C THR A 202 -22.11 13.78 6.09
N ASP A 203 -22.07 15.12 6.23
CA ASP A 203 -23.21 16.02 6.02
C ASP A 203 -23.32 16.58 4.58
N ASP A 204 -22.34 16.37 3.69
CA ASP A 204 -22.39 16.86 2.30
C ASP A 204 -23.32 16.02 1.39
N ASN A 205 -24.11 15.10 1.94
CA ASN A 205 -25.02 14.22 1.19
C ASN A 205 -26.49 14.65 1.25
N LEU A 206 -26.79 15.94 1.52
CA LEU A 206 -28.17 16.42 1.47
C LEU A 206 -28.47 17.56 0.49
N ASP A 207 -27.49 18.12 -0.23
CA ASP A 207 -27.83 18.98 -1.36
C ASP A 207 -26.64 19.19 -2.31
N GLU A 208 -26.72 18.59 -3.49
CA GLU A 208 -26.44 19.20 -4.79
C GLU A 208 -26.25 18.09 -5.82
N GLY A 209 -27.26 17.97 -6.69
CA GLY A 209 -27.27 17.02 -7.80
C GLY A 209 -26.14 17.31 -8.78
N VAL A 210 -25.26 16.33 -8.96
CA VAL A 210 -24.44 16.23 -10.17
C VAL A 210 -24.65 14.83 -10.74
N ALA A 211 -25.41 14.78 -11.84
CA ALA A 211 -25.72 13.57 -12.58
C ALA A 211 -24.44 12.83 -13.01
N PRO A 212 -24.38 11.49 -12.89
CA PRO A 212 -23.31 10.73 -13.51
C PRO A 212 -23.55 10.71 -15.03
N LYS A 213 -22.55 11.16 -15.79
CA LYS A 213 -22.52 11.01 -17.25
C LYS A 213 -22.66 9.52 -17.59
N LYS A 214 -23.81 9.16 -18.17
CA LYS A 214 -24.07 7.84 -18.76
C LYS A 214 -23.04 7.59 -19.85
N LEU A 215 -22.23 6.55 -19.69
CA LEU A 215 -21.47 5.95 -20.78
C LEU A 215 -22.45 5.06 -21.56
N ASN A 216 -22.81 5.47 -22.77
CA ASN A 216 -23.64 4.67 -23.67
C ASN A 216 -22.87 3.41 -24.09
N GLN A 217 -23.38 2.24 -23.72
CA GLN A 217 -23.15 0.99 -24.44
C GLN A 217 -24.51 0.35 -24.71
N ASN A 218 -25.01 0.56 -25.93
CA ASN A 218 -26.15 -0.17 -26.46
C ASN A 218 -25.71 -1.61 -26.72
N VAL A 219 -26.35 -2.57 -26.06
CA VAL A 219 -26.44 -3.96 -26.53
C VAL A 219 -27.93 -4.26 -26.62
N GLU A 220 -28.46 -4.21 -27.85
CA GLU A 220 -29.79 -4.70 -28.17
C GLU A 220 -29.82 -6.22 -28.00
N LEU A 221 -30.59 -6.70 -27.03
CA LEU A 221 -31.01 -8.10 -26.96
C LEU A 221 -32.40 -8.20 -27.59
N GLN A 222 -32.46 -8.70 -28.82
CA GLN A 222 -33.71 -9.11 -29.45
C GLN A 222 -34.23 -10.37 -28.75
N LEU A 223 -35.39 -10.26 -28.10
CA LEU A 223 -36.17 -11.41 -27.65
C LEU A 223 -37.04 -11.88 -28.81
N ALA A 224 -36.78 -13.09 -29.29
CA ALA A 224 -37.69 -13.79 -30.18
C ALA A 224 -38.85 -14.35 -29.35
N GLU A 225 -40.06 -13.88 -29.63
CA GLU A 225 -41.29 -14.57 -29.25
C GLU A 225 -41.41 -15.84 -30.09
N ALA A 226 -41.62 -16.98 -29.43
CA ALA A 226 -42.11 -18.19 -30.07
C ALA A 226 -43.43 -18.57 -29.39
N SER A 227 -44.43 -18.79 -30.25
CA SER A 227 -45.84 -19.08 -30.00
C SER A 227 -46.10 -20.33 -29.15
#